data_AF-A0A094I7T4-F1
#
_entry.id   AF-A0A094I7T4-F1
#
_cell.length_a   1.000
_cell.length_b   1.000
_cell.length_c   1.000
_cell.angle_alpha   90.00
_cell.angle_beta   90.00
_cell.angle_gamma   90.00
#
_symmetry.space_group_name_H-M   'P 1'
#
loop_
_entity.id
_entity.type
_entity.pdbx_description
1 polymer ?
#
loop_
_entity_poly.entity_id
_entity_poly.type
_entity_poly.pdbx_seq_one_letter_code
_entity_poly.pdbx_strand_id
1 'polypeptide(L)'
;MADLLLFEQGKSPVRKNWTTNFIKRCTEIKAKFSWKYNYKRAKCEDPKIIQEWFSLVQNTIAKYGILEQDIYNFDEAGFAMGVIATAKVVTSSEAKSRPKTIQPGNREWVSIIQGVNSYRWALLLFIIFKVQNHLSAWYKDSGLPDNWVITLSENGWTSNSIGYKWIHHLSAWYEDSGLPDDWVITL
;
A
#
# COMPACT_ATOMS: atom_id res chain seq x y z
N MET A 1 -27.32 -19.09 23.38
CA MET A 1 -28.27 -17.98 23.63
C MET A 1 -29.62 -18.23 22.95
N ALA A 2 -29.69 -18.42 21.62
CA ALA A 2 -30.95 -18.77 20.94
C ALA A 2 -31.59 -20.10 21.42
N ASP A 3 -30.78 -21.15 21.62
CA ASP A 3 -31.28 -22.42 22.18
C ASP A 3 -31.76 -22.31 23.63
N LEU A 4 -31.16 -21.43 24.43
CA LEU A 4 -31.58 -21.20 25.82
C LEU A 4 -32.98 -20.57 25.87
N LEU A 5 -33.25 -19.58 25.01
CA LEU A 5 -34.56 -18.94 24.91
C LEU A 5 -35.65 -19.89 24.37
N LEU A 6 -35.28 -20.83 23.50
CA LEU A 6 -36.21 -21.84 22.99
C LEU A 6 -36.52 -22.92 24.03
N PHE A 7 -35.52 -23.30 24.83
CA PHE A 7 -35.68 -24.26 25.92
C PHE A 7 -36.64 -23.74 27.00
N GLU A 8 -36.52 -22.48 27.41
CA GLU A 8 -37.48 -21.84 28.35
C GLU A 8 -38.91 -21.79 27.82
N GLN A 9 -39.09 -21.81 26.49
CA GLN A 9 -40.40 -21.85 25.83
C GLN A 9 -40.89 -23.27 25.52
N GLY A 10 -40.19 -24.32 25.96
CA GLY A 10 -40.53 -25.71 25.66
C GLY A 10 -40.43 -26.07 24.17
N LYS A 11 -39.65 -25.32 23.38
CA LYS A 11 -39.49 -25.50 21.94
C LYS A 11 -38.23 -26.29 21.58
N SER A 12 -38.25 -26.88 20.39
CA SER A 12 -37.13 -27.63 19.84
C SER A 12 -35.89 -26.74 19.61
N PRO A 13 -34.66 -27.28 19.71
CA PRO A 13 -33.42 -26.54 19.43
C PRO A 13 -33.34 -26.02 17.99
N VAL A 14 -32.51 -25.01 17.76
CA VAL A 14 -32.30 -24.47 16.42
C VAL A 14 -31.54 -25.43 15.51
N ARG A 15 -31.97 -25.50 14.23
CA ARG A 15 -31.30 -26.31 13.21
C ARG A 15 -29.93 -25.71 12.84
N LYS A 16 -29.00 -26.57 12.39
CA LYS A 16 -27.61 -26.23 12.00
C LYS A 16 -27.45 -24.99 11.10
N ASN A 17 -28.42 -24.72 10.22
CA ASN A 17 -28.39 -23.60 9.27
C ASN A 17 -29.22 -22.39 9.72
N TRP A 18 -29.69 -22.36 10.97
CA TRP A 18 -30.58 -21.32 11.46
C TRP A 18 -29.96 -19.93 11.35
N THR A 19 -28.71 -19.74 11.77
CA THR A 19 -28.02 -18.45 11.72
C THR A 19 -27.93 -17.89 10.30
N THR A 20 -27.52 -18.72 9.34
CA THR A 20 -27.44 -18.33 7.92
C THR A 20 -28.82 -17.97 7.36
N ASN A 21 -29.84 -18.77 7.70
CA ASN A 21 -31.22 -18.52 7.26
C ASN A 21 -31.82 -17.28 7.93
N PHE A 22 -31.48 -17.00 9.18
CA PHE A 22 -31.92 -15.82 9.92
C PHE A 22 -31.35 -14.54 9.28
N ILE A 23 -30.04 -14.50 9.01
CA ILE A 23 -29.38 -13.38 8.33
C ILE A 23 -29.96 -13.16 6.92
N LYS A 24 -30.33 -14.24 6.20
CA LYS A 24 -30.99 -14.12 4.89
C LYS A 24 -32.41 -13.54 4.96
N ARG A 25 -33.13 -13.75 6.07
CA ARG A 25 -34.53 -13.28 6.25
C ARG A 25 -34.61 -11.85 6.77
N CYS A 26 -33.66 -11.45 7.62
CA CYS A 26 -33.59 -10.08 8.17
C CYS A 26 -32.68 -9.20 7.30
N THR A 27 -33.25 -8.51 6.31
CA THR A 27 -32.50 -7.65 5.37
C THR A 27 -31.82 -6.45 6.05
N GLU A 28 -32.25 -6.08 7.24
CA GLU A 28 -31.65 -5.03 8.09
C GLU A 28 -30.28 -5.43 8.65
N ILE A 29 -29.97 -6.74 8.72
CA ILE A 29 -28.75 -7.26 9.34
C ILE A 29 -27.88 -7.91 8.26
N LYS A 30 -26.61 -7.53 8.20
CA LYS A 30 -25.63 -8.15 7.29
C LYS A 30 -24.44 -8.67 8.09
N ALA A 31 -24.05 -9.92 7.82
CA ALA A 31 -22.77 -10.43 8.29
C ALA A 31 -21.63 -9.73 7.53
N LYS A 32 -20.70 -9.13 8.27
CA LYS A 32 -19.47 -8.55 7.74
C LYS A 32 -18.30 -9.14 8.49
N PHE A 33 -17.20 -9.40 7.79
CA PHE A 33 -15.95 -9.73 8.44
C PHE A 33 -15.39 -8.49 9.14
N SER A 34 -14.95 -8.63 10.38
CA SER A 34 -14.16 -7.60 11.03
C SER A 34 -12.74 -7.64 10.48
N TRP A 35 -12.19 -6.45 10.23
CA TRP A 35 -10.77 -6.32 9.92
C TRP A 35 -10.00 -6.25 11.23
N LYS A 36 -8.85 -6.91 11.28
CA LYS A 36 -7.93 -6.77 12.41
C LYS A 36 -7.38 -5.35 12.39
N TYR A 37 -7.72 -4.58 13.40
CA TYR A 37 -7.23 -3.22 13.56
C TYR A 37 -6.14 -3.16 14.62
N ASN A 38 -5.05 -2.45 14.34
CA ASN A 38 -3.92 -2.40 15.26
C ASN A 38 -4.30 -1.54 16.48
N TYR A 39 -4.30 -2.14 17.67
CA TYR A 39 -4.65 -1.48 18.93
C TYR A 39 -3.83 -0.21 19.20
N LYS A 40 -2.53 -0.21 18.84
CA LYS A 40 -1.69 0.98 18.99
C LYS A 40 -2.13 2.10 18.05
N ARG A 41 -2.51 1.77 16.80
CA ARG A 41 -3.06 2.76 15.86
C ARG A 41 -4.35 3.36 16.39
N ALA A 42 -5.27 2.54 16.89
CA ALA A 42 -6.52 3.00 17.48
C ALA A 42 -6.31 3.96 18.67
N LYS A 43 -5.25 3.78 19.45
CA LYS A 43 -4.90 4.67 20.56
C LYS A 43 -4.26 6.00 20.13
N CYS A 44 -3.57 6.00 18.99
CA CYS A 44 -2.89 7.18 18.46
C CYS A 44 -3.82 8.05 17.60
N GLU A 45 -4.98 7.53 17.18
CA GLU A 45 -5.98 8.28 16.42
C GLU A 45 -6.87 9.09 17.35
N ASP A 46 -6.43 10.30 17.67
CA ASP A 46 -7.29 11.31 18.28
C ASP A 46 -8.03 12.06 17.16
N PRO A 47 -9.38 11.95 17.06
CA PRO A 47 -10.15 12.63 16.04
C PRO A 47 -9.93 14.14 16.03
N LYS A 48 -9.65 14.77 17.18
CA LYS A 48 -9.40 16.21 17.26
C LYS A 48 -8.08 16.58 16.60
N ILE A 49 -7.00 15.86 16.93
CA ILE A 49 -5.67 16.08 16.34
C ILE A 49 -5.73 15.89 14.82
N ILE A 50 -6.44 14.84 14.37
CA ILE A 50 -6.61 14.57 12.94
C ILE A 50 -7.38 15.71 12.27
N GLN A 51 -8.48 16.19 12.86
CA GLN A 51 -9.26 17.31 12.31
C GLN A 51 -8.48 18.62 12.27
N GLU A 52 -7.72 18.94 13.32
CA GLU A 52 -6.88 20.13 13.38
C GLU A 52 -5.80 20.08 12.30
N TRP A 53 -5.16 18.93 12.09
CA TRP A 53 -4.19 18.73 11.03
C TRP A 53 -4.80 18.95 9.64
N PHE A 54 -5.96 18.34 9.34
CA PHE A 54 -6.64 18.56 8.07
C PHE A 54 -7.07 20.02 7.85
N SER A 55 -7.51 20.70 8.91
CA SER A 55 -7.85 22.12 8.86
C SER A 55 -6.63 22.98 8.52
N LEU A 56 -5.47 22.66 9.11
CA LEU A 56 -4.21 23.33 8.80
C LEU A 56 -3.78 23.11 7.35
N VAL A 57 -3.90 21.87 6.85
CA VAL A 57 -3.61 21.55 5.44
C VAL A 57 -4.51 22.34 4.49
N GLN A 58 -5.83 22.37 4.74
CA GLN A 58 -6.77 23.15 3.93
C GLN A 58 -6.46 24.65 3.94
N ASN A 59 -6.15 25.22 5.12
CA ASN A 59 -5.75 26.62 5.24
C ASN A 59 -4.46 26.92 4.48
N THR A 60 -3.51 25.99 4.46
CA THR A 60 -2.24 26.12 3.75
C THR A 60 -2.44 26.09 2.24
N ILE A 61 -3.24 25.14 1.74
CA ILE A 61 -3.65 25.06 0.34
C ILE A 61 -4.31 26.37 -0.10
N ALA A 62 -5.27 26.87 0.69
CA ALA A 62 -5.97 28.13 0.38
C ALA A 62 -5.04 29.35 0.44
N LYS A 63 -4.11 29.40 1.39
CA LYS A 63 -3.17 30.53 1.57
C LYS A 63 -2.20 30.67 0.39
N TYR A 64 -1.68 29.55 -0.11
CA TYR A 64 -0.68 29.54 -1.18
C TYR A 64 -1.29 29.28 -2.57
N GLY A 65 -2.61 29.05 -2.66
CA GLY A 65 -3.28 28.80 -3.93
C GLY A 65 -2.86 27.47 -4.59
N ILE A 66 -2.48 26.47 -3.80
CA ILE A 66 -1.99 25.18 -4.30
C ILE A 66 -3.12 24.49 -5.08
N LEU A 67 -2.88 24.19 -6.35
CA LEU A 67 -3.84 23.47 -7.17
C LEU A 67 -3.87 21.99 -6.79
N GLU A 68 -5.02 21.36 -6.94
CA GLU A 68 -5.17 19.93 -6.61
C GLU A 68 -4.15 19.05 -7.36
N GLN A 69 -3.85 19.39 -8.62
CA GLN A 69 -2.90 18.69 -9.47
C GLN A 69 -1.45 18.72 -8.96
N ASP A 70 -1.12 19.70 -8.11
CA ASP A 70 0.20 19.89 -7.52
C ASP A 70 0.31 19.27 -6.12
N ILE A 71 -0.75 18.58 -5.65
CA ILE A 71 -0.75 17.81 -4.42
C ILE A 71 -0.34 16.37 -4.73
N TYR A 72 0.85 15.98 -4.27
CA TYR A 72 1.40 14.64 -4.44
C TYR A 72 1.50 13.91 -3.10
N ASN A 73 1.12 12.63 -3.11
CA ASN A 73 1.40 11.70 -2.02
C ASN A 73 2.56 10.79 -2.41
N PHE A 74 3.45 10.53 -1.45
CA PHE A 74 4.66 9.75 -1.65
C PHE A 74 4.79 8.66 -0.60
N ASP A 75 5.28 7.49 -1.00
CA ASP A 75 5.55 6.39 -0.08
C ASP A 75 6.69 5.51 -0.59
N GLU A 76 7.32 4.77 0.33
CA GLU A 76 8.31 3.75 0.02
C GLU A 76 7.68 2.36 0.08
N ALA A 77 7.81 1.60 -1.01
CA ALA A 77 7.36 0.22 -1.08
C ALA A 77 8.54 -0.74 -1.25
N GLY A 78 8.66 -1.71 -0.34
CA GLY A 78 9.66 -2.77 -0.39
C GLY A 78 9.15 -4.02 -1.10
N PHE A 79 9.93 -4.54 -2.05
CA PHE A 79 9.70 -5.77 -2.78
C PHE A 79 10.75 -6.81 -2.41
N ALA A 80 10.30 -7.94 -1.87
CA ALA A 80 11.19 -9.07 -1.61
C ALA A 80 11.45 -9.84 -2.91
N MET A 81 12.69 -9.80 -3.38
CA MET A 81 13.10 -10.59 -4.54
C MET A 81 13.05 -12.08 -4.22
N GLY A 82 12.69 -12.91 -5.20
CA GLY A 82 12.61 -14.36 -5.05
C GLY A 82 11.42 -14.88 -4.24
N VAL A 83 10.60 -14.01 -3.65
CA VAL A 83 9.38 -14.41 -2.92
C VAL A 83 8.23 -14.53 -3.91
N ILE A 84 7.96 -15.76 -4.34
CA ILE A 84 6.81 -16.07 -5.21
C ILE A 84 5.54 -16.02 -4.37
N ALA A 85 4.56 -15.19 -4.77
CA ALA A 85 3.24 -15.18 -4.16
C ALA A 85 2.57 -16.56 -4.28
N THR A 86 1.66 -16.89 -3.35
CA THR A 86 0.93 -18.16 -3.43
C THR A 86 0.06 -18.19 -4.69
N ALA A 87 0.45 -18.99 -5.68
CA ALA A 87 -0.29 -19.16 -6.91
C ALA A 87 -1.36 -20.26 -6.78
N LYS A 88 -2.52 -20.03 -7.38
CA LYS A 88 -3.55 -21.07 -7.52
C LYS A 88 -3.10 -22.02 -8.63
N VAL A 89 -2.74 -23.24 -8.27
CA VAL A 89 -2.34 -24.29 -9.21
C VAL A 89 -3.44 -25.34 -9.34
N VAL A 90 -3.65 -25.83 -10.55
CA VAL A 90 -4.57 -26.94 -10.82
C VAL A 90 -3.78 -28.24 -10.71
N THR A 91 -4.15 -29.10 -9.78
CA THR A 91 -3.54 -30.43 -9.58
C THR A 91 -4.59 -31.53 -9.66
N SER A 92 -4.15 -32.78 -9.78
CA SER A 92 -5.04 -33.95 -9.68
C SER A 92 -5.86 -33.92 -8.38
N SER A 93 -7.11 -34.38 -8.46
CA SER A 93 -8.01 -34.51 -7.31
C SER A 93 -7.49 -35.45 -6.22
N GLU A 94 -6.55 -36.33 -6.57
CA GLU A 94 -5.94 -37.31 -5.65
C GLU A 94 -4.68 -36.77 -4.94
N ALA A 95 -4.25 -35.55 -5.27
CA ALA A 95 -3.10 -34.93 -4.62
C ALA A 95 -3.41 -34.69 -3.14
N LYS A 96 -2.83 -35.53 -2.26
CA LYS A 96 -3.06 -35.49 -0.81
C LYS A 96 -2.48 -34.26 -0.12
N SER A 97 -1.62 -33.50 -0.79
CA SER A 97 -0.91 -32.36 -0.20
C SER A 97 -0.92 -31.14 -1.12
N ARG A 98 -0.81 -29.95 -0.52
CA ARG A 98 -0.61 -28.71 -1.26
C ARG A 98 0.74 -28.79 -1.98
N PRO A 99 0.79 -28.60 -3.31
CA PRO A 99 2.06 -28.58 -4.05
C PRO A 99 2.95 -27.46 -3.51
N LYS A 100 4.24 -27.77 -3.34
CA LYS A 100 5.24 -26.83 -2.85
C LYS A 100 6.07 -26.34 -4.03
N THR A 101 6.04 -25.04 -4.29
CA THR A 101 6.99 -24.41 -5.20
C THR A 101 8.26 -24.08 -4.42
N ILE A 102 9.42 -24.49 -4.94
CA ILE A 102 10.73 -24.16 -4.36
C ILE A 102 10.95 -22.67 -4.55
N GLN A 103 11.14 -21.94 -3.46
CA GLN A 103 11.54 -20.54 -3.51
C GLN A 103 13.06 -20.46 -3.61
N PRO A 104 13.61 -19.64 -4.52
CA PRO A 104 15.01 -19.27 -4.46
C PRO A 104 15.30 -18.68 -3.08
N GLY A 105 16.37 -19.15 -2.42
CA GLY A 105 16.70 -18.74 -1.05
C GLY A 105 17.17 -17.28 -0.91
N ASN A 106 17.29 -16.53 -2.01
CA ASN A 106 17.62 -15.12 -1.97
C ASN A 106 16.40 -14.33 -1.47
N ARG A 107 16.58 -13.54 -0.40
CA ARG A 107 15.55 -12.69 0.23
C ARG A 107 15.98 -11.23 0.26
N GLU A 108 16.75 -10.82 -0.73
CA GLU A 108 17.09 -9.42 -0.90
C GLU A 108 15.84 -8.59 -1.16
N TRP A 109 15.86 -7.36 -0.64
CA TRP A 109 14.80 -6.39 -0.81
C TRP A 109 15.23 -5.36 -1.83
N VAL A 110 14.29 -4.96 -2.67
CA VAL A 110 14.37 -3.78 -3.53
C VAL A 110 13.30 -2.82 -3.06
N SER A 111 13.69 -1.62 -2.70
CA SER A 111 12.73 -0.57 -2.36
C SER A 111 12.46 0.31 -3.57
N ILE A 112 11.25 0.85 -3.66
CA ILE A 112 10.94 1.92 -4.60
C ILE A 112 10.34 3.09 -3.85
N ILE A 113 10.71 4.31 -4.24
CA ILE A 113 9.97 5.51 -3.88
C ILE A 113 8.99 5.79 -5.03
N GLN A 114 7.71 5.89 -4.69
CA GLN A 114 6.65 6.17 -5.65
C GLN A 114 5.84 7.39 -5.20
N GLY A 115 5.39 8.19 -6.16
CA GLY A 115 4.57 9.35 -5.93
C GLY A 115 3.39 9.40 -6.89
N VAL A 116 2.23 9.85 -6.42
CA VAL A 116 1.05 10.03 -7.27
C VAL A 116 0.33 11.32 -6.87
N ASN A 117 -0.11 12.13 -7.83
CA ASN A 117 -0.96 13.28 -7.53
C ASN A 117 -2.44 12.92 -7.41
N SER A 118 -3.25 13.89 -7.01
CA SER A 118 -4.70 13.77 -6.91
C SER A 118 -5.39 13.42 -8.26
N TYR A 119 -4.77 13.77 -9.39
CA TYR A 119 -5.21 13.46 -10.75
C TYR A 119 -4.73 12.09 -11.26
N ARG A 120 -4.12 11.28 -10.38
CA ARG A 120 -3.61 9.92 -10.66
C ARG A 120 -2.41 9.88 -11.61
N TRP A 121 -1.67 10.97 -11.74
CA TRP A 121 -0.42 10.98 -12.46
C TRP A 121 0.67 10.44 -11.55
N ALA A 122 1.33 9.37 -12.00
CA ALA A 122 2.42 8.76 -11.28
C ALA A 122 3.72 9.50 -11.62
N LEU A 123 4.48 9.82 -10.57
CA LEU A 123 5.83 10.33 -10.68
C LEU A 123 6.81 9.21 -11.01
N LEU A 124 7.98 9.62 -11.50
CA LEU A 124 9.05 8.71 -11.86
C LEU A 124 9.47 7.86 -10.66
N LEU A 125 9.57 6.55 -10.88
CA LEU A 125 9.97 5.62 -9.84
C LEU A 125 11.45 5.77 -9.53
N PHE A 126 11.76 5.77 -8.24
CA PHE A 126 13.12 5.74 -7.73
C PHE A 126 13.41 4.37 -7.14
N ILE A 127 14.19 3.55 -7.84
CA ILE A 127 14.45 2.16 -7.45
C ILE A 127 15.75 2.10 -6.63
N ILE A 128 15.68 1.51 -5.45
CA ILE A 128 16.79 1.37 -4.51
C ILE A 128 17.17 -0.11 -4.40
N PHE A 129 18.34 -0.47 -4.93
CA PHE A 129 18.90 -1.81 -4.76
C PHE A 129 19.84 -1.87 -3.56
N LYS A 130 19.73 -2.96 -2.78
CA LYS A 130 20.69 -3.32 -1.75
C LYS A 130 21.93 -3.98 -2.34
N VAL A 131 22.75 -3.22 -3.06
CA VAL A 131 23.93 -3.75 -3.76
C VAL A 131 25.06 -2.71 -3.75
N GLN A 132 26.32 -3.16 -3.69
CA GLN A 132 27.48 -2.27 -3.76
C GLN A 132 27.77 -1.77 -5.19
N ASN A 133 27.63 -2.64 -6.19
CA ASN A 133 27.82 -2.31 -7.60
C ASN A 133 26.79 -3.04 -8.45
N HIS A 134 26.13 -2.32 -9.37
CA HIS A 134 25.29 -2.94 -10.39
C HIS A 134 25.93 -2.75 -11.77
N LEU A 135 25.65 -3.67 -12.69
CA LEU A 135 26.02 -3.51 -14.09
C LEU A 135 24.87 -2.81 -14.81
N SER A 136 25.12 -1.62 -15.36
CA SER A 136 24.11 -0.87 -16.12
C SER A 136 23.55 -1.66 -17.32
N ALA A 137 24.31 -2.63 -17.83
CA ALA A 137 23.88 -3.56 -18.86
C ALA A 137 22.64 -4.39 -18.49
N TRP A 138 22.34 -4.59 -17.20
CA TRP A 138 21.15 -5.33 -16.76
C TRP A 138 19.84 -4.64 -17.14
N TYR A 139 19.89 -3.33 -17.41
CA TYR A 139 18.69 -2.52 -17.63
C TYR A 139 18.55 -2.04 -19.08
N LYS A 140 19.62 -2.09 -19.89
CA LYS A 140 19.64 -1.55 -21.25
C LYS A 140 18.60 -2.16 -22.21
N ASP A 141 18.20 -3.42 -21.99
CA ASP A 141 17.18 -4.12 -22.78
C ASP A 141 16.02 -4.64 -21.90
N SER A 142 15.84 -4.06 -20.72
CA SER A 142 14.87 -4.54 -19.72
C SER A 142 13.43 -4.09 -19.99
N GLY A 143 13.22 -3.15 -20.92
CA GLY A 143 11.94 -2.49 -21.14
C GLY A 143 11.55 -1.51 -20.04
N LEU A 144 12.47 -1.21 -19.10
CA LEU A 144 12.27 -0.16 -18.11
C LEU A 144 12.32 1.22 -18.80
N PRO A 145 11.44 2.16 -18.41
CA PRO A 145 11.51 3.52 -18.91
C PRO A 145 12.85 4.20 -18.60
N ASP A 146 13.42 4.90 -19.58
CA ASP A 146 14.75 5.56 -19.45
C ASP A 146 14.78 6.66 -18.39
N ASN A 147 13.61 7.18 -18.01
CA ASN A 147 13.46 8.22 -17.00
C ASN A 147 13.36 7.67 -15.57
N TRP A 148 13.43 6.36 -15.36
CA TRP A 148 13.50 5.79 -14.02
C TRP A 148 14.92 5.87 -13.47
N VAL A 149 15.05 6.23 -12.19
CA VAL A 149 16.35 6.33 -11.55
C VAL A 149 16.61 5.08 -10.72
N ILE A 150 17.75 4.45 -10.98
CA ILE A 150 18.24 3.31 -10.22
C ILE A 150 19.37 3.77 -9.31
N THR A 151 19.13 3.75 -8.00
CA THR A 151 20.14 4.04 -6.99
C THR A 151 20.55 2.78 -6.23
N LEU A 152 21.74 2.84 -5.65
CA LEU A 152 22.27 1.83 -4.75
C LEU A 152 22.23 2.34 -3.31
N SER A 153 21.99 1.43 -2.38
CA SER A 153 22.08 1.68 -0.95
C SER A 153 22.69 0.47 -0.24
N GLU A 154 23.54 0.68 0.77
CA GLU A 154 24.13 -0.42 1.54
C GLU A 154 23.09 -1.22 2.33
N ASN A 155 22.04 -0.55 2.81
CA ASN A 155 20.99 -1.16 3.61
C ASN A 155 19.74 -1.52 2.77
N GLY A 156 19.61 -1.00 1.55
CA GLY A 156 18.47 -1.23 0.67
C GLY A 156 17.26 -0.33 0.93
N TRP A 157 17.41 0.68 1.80
CA TRP A 157 16.35 1.61 2.19
C TRP A 157 16.70 3.05 1.80
N THR A 158 15.68 3.91 1.84
CA THR A 158 15.89 5.35 1.70
C THR A 158 16.75 5.89 2.85
N SER A 159 17.72 6.74 2.50
CA SER A 159 18.51 7.54 3.43
C SER A 159 18.28 9.02 3.15
N ASN A 160 18.67 9.92 4.05
CA ASN A 160 18.52 11.36 3.82
C ASN A 160 19.18 11.83 2.52
N SER A 161 20.32 11.24 2.14
CA SER A 161 21.01 11.58 0.89
C SER A 161 20.28 11.06 -0.35
N ILE A 162 19.66 9.87 -0.26
CA ILE A 162 18.83 9.30 -1.33
C ILE A 162 17.53 10.11 -1.48
N GLY A 163 16.87 10.42 -0.37
CA GLY A 163 15.66 11.26 -0.36
C GLY A 163 15.92 12.65 -0.93
N TYR A 164 17.05 13.27 -0.58
CA TYR A 164 17.46 14.55 -1.15
C TYR A 164 17.66 14.46 -2.67
N LYS A 165 18.37 13.44 -3.16
CA LYS A 165 18.55 13.21 -4.60
C LYS A 165 17.23 13.01 -5.33
N TRP A 166 16.30 12.30 -4.69
CA TRP A 166 14.98 12.07 -5.23
C TRP A 166 14.16 13.37 -5.35
N ILE A 167 14.19 14.24 -4.34
CA ILE A 167 13.54 15.56 -4.40
C ILE A 167 14.14 16.42 -5.52
N HIS A 168 15.46 16.42 -5.68
CA HIS A 168 16.12 17.13 -6.78
C HIS A 168 15.72 16.61 -8.15
N HIS A 169 15.66 15.29 -8.30
CA HIS A 169 15.22 14.67 -9.53
C HIS A 169 13.75 15.01 -9.85
N LEU A 170 12.90 15.05 -8.82
CA LEU A 170 11.51 15.47 -8.95
C LEU A 170 11.40 16.94 -9.39
N SER A 171 12.19 17.84 -8.78
CA SER A 171 12.23 19.27 -9.15
C SER A 171 12.61 19.46 -10.61
N ALA A 172 13.69 18.82 -11.06
CA ALA A 172 14.15 18.91 -12.44
C ALA A 172 13.09 18.38 -13.43
N TRP A 173 12.43 17.27 -13.08
CA TRP A 173 11.33 16.73 -13.90
C TRP A 173 10.15 17.70 -13.99
N TYR A 174 9.80 18.37 -12.89
CA TYR A 174 8.69 19.31 -12.85
C TYR A 174 8.99 20.58 -13.69
N GLU A 175 10.21 21.11 -13.60
CA GLU A 175 10.69 22.23 -14.43
C GLU A 175 10.63 21.89 -15.93
N ASP A 176 11.09 20.70 -16.31
CA ASP A 176 11.02 20.21 -17.70
C ASP A 176 9.58 19.95 -18.18
N SER A 177 8.63 19.78 -17.27
CA SER A 177 7.21 19.55 -17.59
C SER A 177 6.46 20.83 -17.96
N GLY A 178 7.08 22.02 -17.80
CA GLY A 178 6.50 23.31 -18.19
C GLY A 178 5.36 23.79 -17.29
N LEU A 179 5.30 23.33 -16.04
CA LEU A 179 4.36 23.81 -15.03
C LEU A 179 4.94 25.05 -14.30
N PRO A 180 4.11 25.91 -13.68
CA PRO A 180 4.58 27.19 -13.15
C PRO A 180 5.58 27.04 -11.98
N ASP A 181 6.55 27.95 -11.89
CA ASP A 181 7.69 27.95 -10.95
C ASP A 181 7.33 28.17 -9.45
N ASP A 182 6.05 28.17 -9.06
CA ASP A 182 5.58 28.55 -7.72
C ASP A 182 5.26 27.37 -6.79
N TRP A 183 5.92 26.23 -6.98
CA TRP A 183 5.74 25.05 -6.12
C TRP A 183 6.42 25.23 -4.74
N VAL A 184 5.74 24.79 -3.69
CA VAL A 184 6.22 24.88 -2.29
C VAL A 184 6.22 23.49 -1.66
N ILE A 185 7.37 22.99 -1.19
CA ILE A 185 7.42 21.83 -0.29
C ILE A 185 7.05 22.29 1.12
N THR A 186 5.83 21.97 1.56
CA THR A 186 5.48 22.01 2.98
C THR A 186 5.66 20.62 3.58
N LEU A 187 6.68 20.47 4.45
CA LEU A 187 6.91 19.29 5.29
C LEU A 187 5.97 19.27 6.51
#